data_AF-A0A497J1Z3-F1
#
_entry.id   AF-A0A497J1Z3-F1
#
_cell.length_a   1.000
_cell.length_b   1.000
_cell.length_c   1.000
_cell.angle_alpha   90.00
_cell.angle_beta   90.00
_cell.angle_gamma   90.00
#
_symmetry.space_group_name_H-M   'P 1'
#
loop_
_entity.id
_entity.type
_entity.pdbx_description
1 polymer ?
#
loop_
_entity_poly.entity_id
_entity_poly.type
_entity_poly.pdbx_seq_one_letter_code
_entity_poly.pdbx_strand_id
1 'polypeptide(L)'
;PYSIGKHTQEQYLQLVKEAYATNNSQPVFAINWGFIKKCMSGKFNGTLVVMMGCDGLRDPFIIKEILNQGAIGYISWTGPVSISHSDKATLCLIQTLYIKKMPIEQAVEKTNTQIGEDPAWGTVLDYCVP
;
A
#
# COMPACT_ATOMS: atom_id res chain seq x y z
N PRO A 1 -13.72 -10.86 -8.08
CA PRO A 1 -14.88 -10.04 -8.47
C PRO A 1 -15.86 -9.93 -7.29
N TYR A 2 -16.45 -8.76 -7.12
CA TYR A 2 -17.51 -8.54 -6.13
C TYR A 2 -18.74 -9.39 -6.43
N SER A 3 -19.46 -9.80 -5.38
CA SER A 3 -20.76 -10.43 -5.47
C SER A 3 -21.47 -10.34 -4.13
N ILE A 4 -22.75 -9.99 -4.14
CA ILE A 4 -23.59 -9.90 -2.92
C ILE A 4 -23.56 -11.23 -2.14
N GLY A 5 -23.48 -12.38 -2.80
CA GLY A 5 -23.48 -13.70 -2.18
C GLY A 5 -22.13 -14.17 -1.59
N LYS A 6 -21.05 -13.38 -1.68
CA LYS A 6 -19.71 -13.74 -1.17
C LYS A 6 -19.30 -12.84 0.00
N HIS A 7 -18.54 -13.38 0.96
CA HIS A 7 -18.09 -12.62 2.15
C HIS A 7 -19.26 -11.94 2.89
N THR A 8 -20.39 -12.64 3.02
CA THR A 8 -21.66 -12.08 3.52
C THR A 8 -21.54 -11.60 4.97
N GLN A 9 -20.75 -12.28 5.80
CA GLN A 9 -20.48 -11.86 7.18
C GLN A 9 -19.63 -10.59 7.22
N GLU A 10 -18.57 -10.51 6.41
CA GLU A 10 -17.71 -9.33 6.33
C GLU A 10 -18.45 -8.13 5.75
N GLN A 11 -19.36 -8.35 4.79
CA GLN A 11 -20.26 -7.32 4.27
C GLN A 11 -21.24 -6.85 5.36
N TYR A 12 -21.87 -7.77 6.09
CA TYR A 12 -22.78 -7.43 7.20
C TYR A 12 -22.07 -6.62 8.30
N LEU A 13 -20.83 -6.98 8.62
CA LEU A 13 -19.97 -6.27 9.58
C LEU A 13 -19.30 -5.01 9.01
N GLN A 14 -19.58 -4.67 7.74
CA GLN A 14 -18.99 -3.53 7.03
C GLN A 14 -17.45 -3.53 7.01
N LEU A 15 -16.83 -4.72 7.04
CA LEU A 15 -15.39 -4.88 6.88
C LEU A 15 -14.98 -4.81 5.42
N VAL A 16 -15.90 -5.18 4.51
CA VAL A 16 -15.73 -5.06 3.07
C VAL A 16 -16.92 -4.35 2.43
N LYS A 17 -16.68 -3.70 1.29
CA LYS A 17 -17.73 -3.09 0.47
C LYS A 17 -17.45 -3.21 -1.02
N GLU A 18 -18.48 -3.07 -1.84
CA GLU A 18 -18.32 -2.89 -3.29
C GLU A 18 -17.50 -1.62 -3.58
N ALA A 19 -16.51 -1.74 -4.45
CA ALA A 19 -15.70 -0.64 -4.93
C ALA A 19 -15.21 -0.88 -6.37
N TYR A 20 -14.78 0.20 -7.01
CA TYR A 20 -14.27 0.19 -8.39
C TYR A 20 -12.89 0.83 -8.39
N ALA A 21 -11.91 0.18 -9.02
CA ALA A 21 -10.58 0.74 -9.18
C ALA A 21 -10.58 1.92 -10.16
N THR A 22 -11.42 1.84 -11.19
CA THR A 22 -11.70 2.90 -12.17
C THR A 22 -13.17 2.84 -12.61
N ASN A 23 -13.67 3.90 -13.25
CA ASN A 23 -15.06 3.96 -13.73
C ASN A 23 -15.46 2.81 -14.67
N ASN A 24 -14.50 2.20 -15.36
CA ASN A 24 -14.74 1.11 -16.31
C ASN A 24 -14.34 -0.27 -15.76
N SER A 25 -13.93 -0.35 -14.49
CA SER A 25 -13.49 -1.60 -13.86
C SER A 25 -14.68 -2.47 -13.42
N GLN A 26 -14.46 -3.78 -13.33
CA GLN A 26 -15.39 -4.66 -12.65
C GLN A 26 -15.32 -4.42 -11.14
N PRO A 27 -16.46 -4.51 -10.41
CA PRO A 27 -16.46 -4.25 -8.99
C PRO A 27 -15.62 -5.29 -8.23
N VAL A 28 -14.99 -4.83 -7.15
CA VAL A 28 -14.18 -5.60 -6.22
C VAL A 28 -14.62 -5.33 -4.78
N PHE A 29 -14.12 -6.14 -3.84
CA PHE A 29 -14.26 -5.85 -2.42
C PHE A 29 -13.13 -4.92 -1.98
N ALA A 30 -13.47 -3.68 -1.61
CA ALA A 30 -12.57 -2.83 -0.84
C ALA A 30 -12.62 -3.25 0.62
N ILE A 31 -11.46 -3.28 1.26
CA ILE A 31 -11.30 -3.56 2.69
C ILE A 31 -11.02 -2.26 3.44
N ASN A 32 -11.29 -2.23 4.74
CA ASN A 32 -10.91 -1.13 5.63
C ASN A 32 -9.96 -1.59 6.75
N TRP A 33 -9.52 -0.66 7.60
CA TRP A 33 -8.68 -0.96 8.76
C TRP A 33 -9.30 -2.03 9.68
N GLY A 34 -10.62 -2.11 9.78
CA GLY A 34 -11.31 -3.12 10.58
C GLY A 34 -11.15 -4.53 10.03
N PHE A 35 -11.12 -4.68 8.70
CA PHE A 35 -10.81 -5.95 8.04
C PHE A 35 -9.37 -6.38 8.34
N ILE A 36 -8.41 -5.45 8.24
CA ILE A 36 -7.00 -5.74 8.55
C ILE A 36 -6.89 -6.24 9.99
N LYS A 37 -7.53 -5.53 10.94
CA LYS A 37 -7.52 -5.88 12.36
C LYS A 37 -8.10 -7.27 12.65
N LYS A 38 -9.26 -7.59 12.08
CA LYS A 38 -10.03 -8.78 12.43
C LYS A 38 -9.69 -9.99 11.58
N CYS A 39 -9.43 -9.78 10.29
CA CYS A 39 -9.33 -10.84 9.29
C CYS A 39 -7.89 -11.08 8.82
N MET A 40 -6.96 -10.15 9.10
CA MET A 40 -5.55 -10.28 8.72
C MET A 40 -4.61 -10.39 9.93
N SER A 41 -5.13 -10.88 11.06
CA SER A 41 -4.35 -10.96 12.30
C SER A 41 -3.09 -11.84 12.13
N GLY A 42 -1.96 -11.30 12.58
CA GLY A 42 -0.65 -11.99 12.56
C GLY A 42 -0.03 -12.16 11.17
N LYS A 43 -0.61 -11.58 10.11
CA LYS A 43 -0.11 -11.77 8.73
C LYS A 43 1.12 -10.93 8.38
N PHE A 44 1.43 -9.92 9.19
CA PHE A 44 2.46 -8.94 8.86
C PHE A 44 3.72 -9.03 9.72
N ASN A 45 3.83 -10.02 10.60
CA ASN A 45 4.98 -10.13 11.51
C ASN A 45 6.31 -10.24 10.75
N GLY A 46 7.20 -9.26 10.95
CA GLY A 46 8.49 -9.19 10.26
C GLY A 46 8.41 -8.73 8.80
N THR A 47 7.23 -8.29 8.33
CA THR A 47 7.00 -7.98 6.91
C THR A 47 7.17 -6.48 6.63
N LEU A 48 7.88 -6.14 5.56
CA LEU A 48 7.82 -4.81 4.97
C LEU A 48 6.67 -4.78 3.95
N VAL A 49 5.68 -3.91 4.17
CA VAL A 49 4.57 -3.73 3.24
C VAL A 49 4.91 -2.64 2.24
N VAL A 50 4.96 -3.01 0.96
CA VAL A 50 5.16 -2.06 -0.14
C VAL A 50 3.83 -1.92 -0.88
N MET A 51 3.05 -0.89 -0.54
CA MET A 51 1.73 -0.63 -1.10
C MET A 51 1.85 0.30 -2.32
N MET A 52 1.95 -0.30 -3.50
CA MET A 52 2.12 0.41 -4.78
C MET A 52 0.80 0.95 -5.34
N GLY A 53 0.02 1.64 -4.49
CA GLY A 53 -1.24 2.29 -4.87
C GLY A 53 -1.15 3.80 -4.78
N CYS A 54 -1.92 4.50 -5.62
CA CYS A 54 -2.16 5.93 -5.47
C CYS A 54 -2.71 6.23 -4.06
N ASP A 55 -2.30 7.35 -3.48
CA ASP A 55 -2.82 7.85 -2.20
C ASP A 55 -2.73 6.82 -1.05
N GLY A 56 -1.83 5.85 -1.12
CA GLY A 56 -1.79 4.77 -0.13
C GLY A 56 -1.30 5.21 1.25
N LEU A 57 -0.93 6.49 1.42
CA LEU A 57 -0.65 7.11 2.72
C LEU A 57 -1.84 7.90 3.31
N ARG A 58 -2.99 7.93 2.62
CA ARG A 58 -4.13 8.78 2.98
C ARG A 58 -4.92 8.30 4.19
N ASP A 59 -4.96 6.99 4.45
CA ASP A 59 -5.69 6.41 5.59
C ASP A 59 -4.71 5.97 6.70
N PRO A 60 -4.51 6.81 7.74
CA PRO A 60 -3.59 6.48 8.82
C PRO A 60 -4.06 5.28 9.65
N PHE A 61 -5.35 4.91 9.65
CA PHE A 61 -5.84 3.76 10.41
C PHE A 61 -5.47 2.44 9.73
N ILE A 62 -5.46 2.39 8.40
CA ILE A 62 -4.96 1.22 7.66
C ILE A 62 -3.48 1.00 7.96
N ILE A 63 -2.66 2.06 7.85
CA ILE A 63 -1.22 1.99 8.11
C ILE A 63 -0.96 1.54 9.54
N LYS A 64 -1.62 2.19 10.51
CA LYS A 64 -1.49 1.86 11.92
C LYS A 64 -1.85 0.41 12.19
N GLU A 65 -2.92 -0.11 11.59
CA GLU A 65 -3.30 -1.51 11.81
C GLU A 65 -2.30 -2.47 11.18
N ILE A 66 -1.76 -2.19 9.99
CA ILE A 66 -0.70 -3.01 9.40
C ILE A 66 0.54 -3.07 10.31
N LEU A 67 0.97 -1.91 10.85
CA LEU A 67 2.11 -1.84 11.77
C LEU A 67 1.82 -2.57 13.09
N ASN A 68 0.62 -2.41 13.67
CA ASN A 68 0.20 -3.13 14.88
C ASN A 68 0.20 -4.66 14.70
N GLN A 69 0.08 -5.15 13.47
CA GLN A 69 0.10 -6.57 13.13
C GLN A 69 1.54 -7.11 12.90
N GLY A 70 2.56 -6.33 13.29
CA GLY A 70 3.95 -6.74 13.32
C GLY A 70 4.75 -6.38 12.05
N ALA A 71 4.19 -5.56 11.16
CA ALA A 71 4.95 -5.07 10.01
C ALA A 71 6.15 -4.25 10.49
N ILE A 72 7.30 -4.44 9.85
CA ILE A 72 8.53 -3.68 10.15
C ILE A 72 8.59 -2.35 9.40
N GLY A 73 7.64 -2.11 8.50
CA GLY A 73 7.46 -0.86 7.79
C GLY A 73 6.35 -0.92 6.76
N TYR A 74 5.94 0.25 6.29
CA TYR A 74 4.95 0.45 5.25
C TYR A 74 5.47 1.54 4.29
N ILE A 75 5.52 1.28 2.99
CA ILE A 75 5.99 2.21 1.96
C ILE A 75 4.89 2.39 0.93
N SER A 76 4.61 3.64 0.54
CA SER A 76 3.58 3.96 -0.44
C SER A 76 3.79 5.36 -1.06
N TRP A 77 3.01 5.68 -2.09
CA TRP A 77 2.95 7.01 -2.67
C TRP A 77 2.17 8.00 -1.81
N THR A 78 2.64 9.25 -1.79
CA THR A 78 2.00 10.38 -1.11
C THR A 78 0.75 10.90 -1.83
N GLY A 79 0.50 10.48 -3.07
CA GLY A 79 -0.66 10.88 -3.86
C GLY A 79 -0.85 10.02 -5.13
N PRO A 80 -1.54 10.55 -6.16
CA PRO A 80 -1.67 9.88 -7.45
C PRO A 80 -0.30 9.69 -8.12
N VAL A 81 -0.12 8.57 -8.85
CA VAL A 81 1.13 8.25 -9.55
C VAL A 81 0.80 7.59 -10.89
N SER A 82 1.60 7.84 -11.91
CA SER A 82 1.49 7.13 -13.18
C SER A 82 2.01 5.69 -13.06
N ILE A 83 1.37 4.76 -13.78
CA ILE A 83 1.71 3.32 -13.70
C ILE A 83 3.19 3.10 -14.02
N SER A 84 3.68 3.69 -15.11
CA SER A 84 5.06 3.49 -15.56
C SER A 84 6.10 4.12 -14.63
N HIS A 85 5.77 5.22 -13.94
CA HIS A 85 6.65 5.79 -12.91
C HIS A 85 6.66 4.92 -11.65
N SER A 86 5.49 4.46 -11.22
CA SER A 86 5.33 3.56 -10.08
C SER A 86 6.17 2.29 -10.26
N ASP A 87 6.11 1.65 -11.43
CA ASP A 87 6.89 0.44 -11.73
C ASP A 87 8.41 0.69 -11.69
N LYS A 88 8.87 1.79 -12.30
CA LYS A 88 10.30 2.16 -12.30
C LYS A 88 10.82 2.42 -10.89
N ALA A 89 10.06 3.19 -10.10
CA ALA A 89 10.41 3.49 -8.72
C ALA A 89 10.40 2.24 -7.84
N THR A 90 9.42 1.35 -8.01
CA THR A 90 9.36 0.06 -7.30
C THR A 90 10.59 -0.79 -7.58
N LEU A 91 10.98 -0.90 -8.85
CA LEU A 91 12.17 -1.66 -9.23
C LEU A 91 13.43 -1.10 -8.56
N CYS A 92 13.60 0.23 -8.60
CA CYS A 92 14.70 0.90 -7.92
C CYS A 92 14.68 0.65 -6.40
N LEU A 93 13.50 0.76 -5.77
CA LEU A 93 13.31 0.52 -4.34
C LEU A 93 13.67 -0.92 -3.94
N ILE A 94 13.22 -1.92 -4.71
CA ILE A 94 13.57 -3.33 -4.44
C ILE A 94 15.08 -3.55 -4.56
N GLN A 95 15.73 -2.93 -5.55
CA GLN A 95 17.19 -3.02 -5.70
C GLN A 95 17.94 -2.36 -4.53
N THR A 96 17.50 -1.19 -4.05
CA THR A 96 18.11 -0.52 -2.90
C THR A 96 17.91 -1.31 -1.60
N LEU A 97 16.70 -1.82 -1.36
CA LEU A 97 16.38 -2.61 -0.18
C LEU A 97 17.11 -3.95 -0.14
N TYR A 98 17.04 -4.76 -1.20
CA TYR A 98 17.40 -6.18 -1.10
C TYR A 98 18.74 -6.53 -1.75
N ILE A 99 19.16 -5.79 -2.78
CA ILE A 99 20.48 -6.01 -3.40
C ILE A 99 21.53 -5.20 -2.66
N LYS A 100 21.26 -3.90 -2.45
CA LYS A 100 22.19 -3.01 -1.73
C LYS A 100 22.06 -3.08 -0.22
N LYS A 101 21.03 -3.76 0.30
CA LYS A 101 20.79 -3.97 1.75
C LYS A 101 20.72 -2.65 2.53
N MET A 102 20.16 -1.61 1.91
CA MET A 102 20.01 -0.30 2.55
C MET A 102 18.86 -0.33 3.57
N PRO A 103 18.97 0.41 4.69
CA PRO A 103 17.83 0.69 5.57
C PRO A 103 16.67 1.34 4.81
N ILE A 104 15.44 1.16 5.30
CA ILE A 104 14.21 1.65 4.63
C ILE A 104 14.31 3.14 4.27
N GLU A 105 14.69 3.99 5.22
CA GLU A 105 14.86 5.43 5.03
C GLU A 105 15.79 5.75 3.85
N GLN A 106 17.00 5.19 3.87
CA GLN A 106 18.00 5.42 2.81
C GLN A 106 17.56 4.84 1.47
N ALA A 107 16.84 3.71 1.48
CA ALA A 107 16.31 3.11 0.26
C ALA A 107 15.27 4.02 -0.40
N VAL A 108 14.34 4.57 0.38
CA VAL A 108 13.30 5.51 -0.10
C VAL A 108 13.93 6.82 -0.58
N GLU A 109 14.81 7.42 0.22
CA GLU A 109 15.53 8.65 -0.16
C GLU A 109 16.32 8.44 -1.47
N LYS A 110 17.04 7.32 -1.58
CA LYS A 110 17.83 7.01 -2.78
C LYS A 110 16.93 6.81 -3.99
N THR A 111 15.79 6.12 -3.85
CA THR A 111 14.83 5.93 -4.94
C THR A 111 14.24 7.26 -5.40
N ASN A 112 13.76 8.10 -4.47
CA ASN A 112 13.24 9.43 -4.81
C ASN A 112 14.32 10.31 -5.47
N THR A 113 15.57 10.24 -5.03
CA THR A 113 16.68 10.98 -5.65
C THR A 113 17.01 10.48 -7.06
N GLN A 114 16.95 9.17 -7.30
CA GLN A 114 17.33 8.59 -8.60
C GLN A 114 16.22 8.66 -9.65
N ILE A 115 14.98 8.48 -9.22
CA ILE A 115 13.81 8.38 -10.12
C ILE A 115 13.09 9.73 -10.21
N GLY A 116 13.14 10.53 -9.16
CA GLY A 116 12.40 11.79 -9.05
C GLY A 116 10.93 11.61 -8.68
N GLU A 117 10.27 12.74 -8.48
CA GLU A 117 8.81 12.78 -8.36
C GLU A 117 8.11 12.34 -9.64
N ASP A 118 6.86 11.89 -9.53
CA ASP A 118 6.05 11.58 -10.71
C ASP A 118 5.84 12.86 -11.55
N PRO A 119 6.19 12.88 -12.86
CA PRO A 119 6.11 14.09 -13.66
C PRO A 119 4.70 14.64 -13.89
N ALA A 120 3.67 13.80 -13.76
CA ALA A 120 2.28 14.20 -13.97
C ALA A 120 1.62 14.71 -12.67
N TRP A 121 2.07 14.23 -11.51
CA TRP A 121 1.41 14.46 -10.24
C TRP A 121 2.28 15.09 -9.14
N GLY A 122 3.60 15.16 -9.32
CA GLY A 122 4.54 15.70 -8.32
C GLY A 122 4.62 14.85 -7.05
N THR A 123 4.32 13.56 -7.14
CA THR A 123 4.24 12.66 -5.98
C THR A 123 5.51 11.84 -5.80
N VAL A 124 5.80 11.48 -4.55
CA VAL A 124 7.03 10.77 -4.15
C VAL A 124 6.69 9.55 -3.29
N LEU A 125 7.64 8.64 -3.13
CA LEU A 125 7.53 7.57 -2.14
C LEU A 125 7.79 8.13 -0.74
N ASP A 126 7.04 7.63 0.23
CA ASP A 126 7.28 7.89 1.64
C ASP A 126 6.99 6.62 2.45
N TYR A 127 7.39 6.60 3.72
CA TYR A 127 7.37 5.42 4.56
C TYR A 127 6.91 5.68 5.98
N CYS A 128 6.39 4.65 6.62
CA CYS A 128 6.08 4.60 8.03
C CYS A 128 6.74 3.38 8.66
N VAL A 129 7.34 3.54 9.83
CA VAL A 129 7.86 2.46 10.67
C VAL A 129 7.11 2.43 12.01
N PRO A 130 7.11 1.31 12.74
CA PRO A 130 6.44 1.19 14.04
C PRO A 130 6.88 2.23 15.07
#